data_AF-A0A1C5EDU8-F1
#
_entry.id   AF-A0A1C5EDU8-F1
#
_cell.length_a   1.000
_cell.length_b   1.000
_cell.length_c   1.000
_cell.angle_alpha   90.00
_cell.angle_beta   90.00
_cell.angle_gamma   90.00
#
_symmetry.space_group_name_H-M   'P 1'
#
loop_
_entity.id
_entity.type
_entity.pdbx_description
1 polymer ?
#
loop_
_entity_poly.entity_id
_entity_poly.type
_entity_poly.pdbx_seq_one_letter_code
_entity_poly.pdbx_strand_id
1 'polypeptide(L)'
;MTGSAASRAPPVLAVGDGALGFWKALREVFPTAREQRCWVHKTANVLDAMPKSAQPAAKKAIQDIYNAEDREHAERAIQTFAKLYGAKFPKAVKKITDDQDVLLEFFDYPAEHWIHLRTTNPIESTFATVRLRTKVTKGAGSRAAGLATVFKLVESAQARWRAVNGAHLVPLVRAGARFERGQLIERPEAVAA
;
A
#
# COMPACT_ATOMS: atom_id res chain seq x y z
N MET A 1 8.16 -7.57 -36.98
CA MET A 1 8.94 -6.93 -35.90
C MET A 1 8.29 -7.28 -34.57
N THR A 2 8.63 -8.45 -34.03
CA THR A 2 8.22 -8.90 -32.71
C THR A 2 9.03 -8.10 -31.70
N GLY A 3 8.45 -7.04 -31.15
CA GLY A 3 9.04 -6.34 -30.01
C GLY A 3 9.21 -7.34 -28.88
N SER A 4 10.45 -7.71 -28.59
CA SER A 4 10.80 -8.46 -27.38
C SER A 4 10.18 -7.70 -26.21
N ALA A 5 9.13 -8.26 -25.60
CA ALA A 5 8.71 -7.83 -24.29
C ALA A 5 9.94 -7.99 -23.42
N ALA A 6 10.62 -6.89 -23.10
CA ALA A 6 11.69 -6.90 -22.11
C ALA A 6 11.12 -7.66 -20.92
N SER A 7 11.74 -8.80 -20.55
CA SER A 7 11.29 -9.61 -19.43
C SER A 7 11.28 -8.71 -18.20
N ARG A 8 10.11 -8.15 -17.87
CA ARG A 8 9.96 -7.21 -16.77
C ARG A 8 10.21 -8.02 -15.51
N ALA A 9 11.26 -7.68 -14.78
CA ALA A 9 11.46 -8.23 -13.44
C ALA A 9 10.16 -7.97 -12.63
N PRO A 10 9.65 -8.97 -11.91
CA PRO A 10 8.44 -8.80 -11.11
C PRO A 10 8.65 -7.68 -10.08
N PRO A 11 7.60 -6.91 -9.74
CA PRO A 11 7.67 -6.05 -8.57
C PRO A 11 7.89 -6.93 -7.34
N VAL A 12 8.72 -6.45 -6.39
CA VAL A 12 8.89 -7.14 -5.11
C VAL A 12 7.60 -7.09 -4.30
N LEU A 13 6.92 -5.94 -4.34
CA LEU A 13 5.67 -5.66 -3.65
C LEU A 13 4.70 -4.92 -4.56
N ALA A 14 3.44 -5.34 -4.55
CA ALA A 14 2.33 -4.58 -5.11
C ALA A 14 1.37 -4.16 -3.99
N VAL A 15 1.06 -2.86 -3.92
CA VAL A 15 0.09 -2.31 -2.97
C VAL A 15 -1.17 -1.91 -3.73
N GLY A 16 -2.32 -2.44 -3.32
CA GLY A 16 -3.57 -2.23 -4.05
C GLY A 16 -4.81 -2.23 -3.16
N ASP A 17 -5.94 -1.82 -3.73
CA ASP A 17 -7.24 -1.92 -3.10
C ASP A 17 -7.78 -3.36 -3.15
N GLY A 18 -9.10 -3.56 -3.08
CA GLY A 18 -9.73 -4.89 -3.20
C GLY A 18 -10.07 -5.35 -4.60
N ALA A 19 -9.55 -4.71 -5.66
CA ALA A 19 -9.90 -5.06 -7.02
C ALA A 19 -9.44 -6.50 -7.39
N LEU A 20 -10.38 -7.44 -7.42
CA LEU A 20 -10.11 -8.87 -7.65
C LEU A 20 -9.41 -9.14 -8.99
N GLY A 21 -9.75 -8.39 -10.03
CA GLY A 21 -9.13 -8.53 -11.35
C GLY A 21 -7.65 -8.16 -11.36
N PHE A 22 -7.26 -7.14 -10.58
CA PHE A 22 -5.86 -6.74 -10.45
C PHE A 22 -5.02 -7.84 -9.80
N TRP A 23 -5.47 -8.36 -8.66
CA TRP A 23 -4.75 -9.42 -7.92
C TRP A 23 -4.67 -10.72 -8.71
N LYS A 24 -5.74 -11.10 -9.42
CA LYS A 24 -5.71 -12.26 -10.32
C LYS A 24 -4.63 -12.09 -11.40
N ALA A 25 -4.60 -10.94 -12.07
CA ALA A 25 -3.62 -10.66 -13.11
C ALA A 25 -2.18 -10.58 -12.56
N LEU A 26 -2.00 -10.01 -11.36
CA LEU A 26 -0.69 -9.94 -10.72
C LEU A 26 -0.12 -11.34 -10.45
N ARG A 27 -0.91 -12.25 -9.88
CA ARG A 27 -0.48 -13.63 -9.61
C ARG A 27 -0.18 -14.42 -10.89
N GLU A 28 -0.90 -14.12 -11.97
CA GLU A 28 -0.69 -14.76 -13.28
C GLU A 28 0.60 -14.28 -13.95
N VAL A 29 0.85 -12.97 -13.96
CA VAL A 29 1.99 -12.36 -14.67
C VAL A 29 3.26 -12.34 -13.82
N PHE A 30 3.14 -12.16 -12.51
CA PHE A 30 4.24 -12.01 -11.55
C PHE A 30 3.97 -12.84 -10.28
N PRO A 31 4.04 -14.18 -10.34
CA PRO A 31 3.68 -15.07 -9.23
C PRO A 31 4.53 -14.90 -7.97
N THR A 32 5.71 -14.28 -8.09
CA THR A 32 6.62 -14.00 -6.96
C THR A 32 6.39 -12.63 -6.32
N ALA A 33 5.51 -11.79 -6.88
CA ALA A 33 5.22 -10.48 -6.32
C ALA A 33 4.43 -10.62 -5.02
N ARG A 34 4.86 -9.94 -3.97
CA ARG A 34 4.15 -9.89 -2.70
C ARG A 34 2.95 -8.93 -2.79
N GLU A 35 1.92 -9.21 -2.01
CA GLU A 35 0.67 -8.45 -2.04
C GLU A 35 0.48 -7.69 -0.74
N GLN A 36 0.18 -6.40 -0.84
CA GLN A 36 -0.27 -5.61 0.29
C GLN A 36 -1.60 -4.91 0.02
N ARG A 37 -2.50 -4.96 1.00
CA ARG A 37 -3.77 -4.22 0.94
C ARG A 37 -3.56 -2.78 1.41
N CYS A 38 -4.11 -1.84 0.65
CA CYS A 38 -3.98 -0.42 0.91
C CYS A 38 -4.73 -0.01 2.21
N TRP A 39 -3.99 0.54 3.18
CA TRP A 39 -4.54 0.99 4.46
C TRP A 39 -5.60 2.09 4.34
N VAL A 40 -5.51 2.97 3.34
CA VAL A 40 -6.51 4.03 3.12
C VAL A 40 -7.87 3.42 2.75
N HIS A 41 -7.90 2.55 1.75
CA HIS A 41 -9.12 1.86 1.34
C HIS A 41 -9.61 0.88 2.40
N LYS A 42 -8.69 0.19 3.09
CA LYS A 42 -9.03 -0.68 4.21
C LYS A 42 -9.74 0.08 5.32
N THR A 43 -9.20 1.24 5.72
CA THR A 43 -9.79 2.11 6.74
C THR A 43 -11.20 2.51 6.34
N ALA A 44 -11.42 3.00 5.11
CA ALA A 44 -12.76 3.35 4.61
C ALA A 44 -13.73 2.16 4.72
N ASN A 45 -13.32 0.98 4.22
CA ASN A 45 -14.12 -0.23 4.28
C ASN A 45 -14.52 -0.64 5.70
N VAL A 46 -13.62 -0.46 6.68
CA VAL A 46 -13.88 -0.76 8.09
C VAL A 46 -14.88 0.23 8.68
N LEU A 47 -14.67 1.52 8.44
CA LEU A 47 -15.53 2.59 8.95
C LEU A 47 -16.96 2.50 8.38
N ASP A 48 -17.12 2.10 7.12
CA ASP A 48 -18.43 1.90 6.47
C ASP A 48 -19.25 0.77 7.11
N ALA A 49 -18.62 -0.14 7.86
CA ALA A 49 -19.31 -1.18 8.62
C ALA A 49 -19.70 -0.74 10.04
N MET A 50 -19.59 0.56 10.36
CA MET A 50 -19.79 1.11 11.69
C MET A 50 -20.64 2.39 11.64
N PRO A 51 -21.43 2.70 12.70
CA PRO A 51 -22.15 3.95 12.80
C PRO A 51 -21.18 5.15 12.89
N LYS A 52 -21.56 6.29 12.31
CA LYS A 52 -20.73 7.51 12.26
C LYS A 52 -20.21 7.95 13.64
N SER A 53 -20.97 7.72 14.71
CA SER A 53 -20.57 8.05 16.08
C SER A 53 -19.36 7.26 16.59
N ALA A 54 -19.14 6.04 16.10
CA ALA A 54 -18.01 5.19 16.49
C ALA A 54 -16.78 5.39 15.59
N GLN A 55 -16.96 5.96 14.40
CA GLN A 55 -15.90 6.06 13.38
C GLN A 55 -14.65 6.85 13.82
N PRO A 56 -14.74 7.98 14.56
CA PRO A 56 -13.54 8.71 14.97
C PRO A 56 -12.60 7.89 15.86
N ALA A 57 -13.16 7.19 16.86
CA ALA A 57 -12.39 6.34 17.76
C ALA A 57 -11.86 5.09 17.04
N ALA A 58 -12.69 4.48 16.18
CA ALA A 58 -12.28 3.32 15.39
C ALA A 58 -11.15 3.68 14.42
N LYS A 59 -11.23 4.85 13.77
CA LYS A 59 -10.18 5.36 12.91
C LYS A 59 -8.88 5.46 13.68
N LYS A 60 -8.86 6.12 14.84
CA LYS A 60 -7.63 6.24 15.66
C LYS A 60 -7.04 4.87 16.00
N ALA A 61 -7.87 3.91 16.43
CA ALA A 61 -7.41 2.55 16.72
C ALA A 61 -6.82 1.84 15.47
N ILE A 62 -7.36 2.10 14.27
CA ILE A 62 -6.77 1.60 13.01
C ILE A 62 -5.42 2.26 12.74
N GLN A 63 -5.29 3.56 13.02
CA GLN A 63 -4.01 4.29 12.89
C GLN A 63 -2.95 3.75 13.84
N ASP A 64 -3.35 3.32 15.04
CA ASP A 64 -2.43 2.69 16.00
C ASP A 64 -1.87 1.36 15.47
N ILE A 65 -2.61 0.64 14.61
CA ILE A 65 -2.13 -0.60 13.97
C ILE A 65 -1.04 -0.29 12.94
N TYR A 66 -1.34 0.52 11.92
CA TYR A 66 -0.41 0.72 10.80
C TYR A 66 0.73 1.72 11.10
N ASN A 67 0.65 2.42 12.23
CA ASN A 67 1.74 3.24 12.76
C ASN A 67 2.48 2.59 13.93
N ALA A 68 2.20 1.33 14.26
CA ALA A 68 2.95 0.59 15.27
C ALA A 68 4.44 0.55 14.93
N GLU A 69 5.28 0.38 15.96
CA GLU A 69 6.74 0.40 15.84
C GLU A 69 7.30 -0.80 15.07
N ASP A 70 6.62 -1.95 15.13
CA ASP A 70 6.95 -3.16 14.38
C ASP A 70 5.70 -4.02 14.17
N ARG A 71 5.87 -5.14 13.46
CA ARG A 71 4.82 -6.10 13.16
C ARG A 71 4.16 -6.66 14.42
N GLU A 72 4.92 -7.04 15.43
CA GLU A 72 4.37 -7.65 16.64
C GLU A 72 3.48 -6.67 17.41
N HIS A 73 3.89 -5.39 17.48
CA HIS A 73 3.09 -4.32 18.06
C HIS A 73 1.81 -4.08 17.25
N ALA A 74 1.89 -4.13 15.91
CA ALA A 74 0.71 -4.03 15.05
C ALA A 74 -0.27 -5.20 15.27
N GLU A 75 0.23 -6.42 15.45
CA GLU A 75 -0.58 -7.61 15.75
C GLU A 75 -1.27 -7.49 17.11
N ARG A 76 -0.57 -7.01 18.14
CA ARG A 76 -1.16 -6.67 19.44
C ARG A 76 -2.24 -5.57 19.32
N ALA A 77 -2.02 -4.57 18.47
CA ALA A 77 -3.01 -3.53 18.19
C ALA A 77 -4.25 -4.10 17.47
N ILE A 78 -4.10 -5.05 16.55
CA ILE A 78 -5.22 -5.77 15.92
C ILE A 78 -6.02 -6.55 16.95
N GLN A 79 -5.36 -7.28 17.85
CA GLN A 79 -6.05 -8.00 18.93
C GLN A 79 -6.82 -7.04 19.84
N THR A 80 -6.25 -5.87 20.14
CA THR A 80 -6.91 -4.82 20.92
C THR A 80 -8.12 -4.26 20.17
N PHE A 81 -7.99 -3.95 18.88
CA PHE A 81 -9.10 -3.53 18.02
C PHE A 81 -10.23 -4.57 18.00
N ALA A 82 -9.89 -5.85 17.85
CA ALA A 82 -10.84 -6.94 17.86
C ALA A 82 -11.60 -7.06 19.19
N LYS A 83 -10.92 -6.89 20.33
CA LYS A 83 -11.55 -6.88 21.66
C LYS A 83 -12.49 -5.69 21.84
N LEU A 84 -12.06 -4.50 21.44
CA LEU A 84 -12.84 -3.26 21.61
C LEU A 84 -14.11 -3.24 20.75
N TYR A 85 -14.02 -3.71 19.50
CA TYR A 85 -15.09 -3.56 18.52
C TYR A 85 -15.80 -4.87 18.16
N GLY A 86 -15.24 -6.03 18.48
CA GLY A 86 -15.73 -7.33 18.00
C GLY A 86 -17.13 -7.70 18.45
N ALA A 87 -17.52 -7.35 19.68
CA ALA A 87 -18.86 -7.64 20.19
C ALA A 87 -19.96 -6.86 19.46
N LYS A 88 -19.70 -5.60 19.08
CA LYS A 88 -20.69 -4.71 18.45
C LYS A 88 -20.59 -4.66 16.93
N PHE A 89 -19.38 -4.79 16.41
CA PHE A 89 -19.06 -4.58 15.00
C PHE A 89 -18.19 -5.72 14.43
N PRO A 90 -18.64 -6.99 14.50
CA PRO A 90 -17.84 -8.14 14.06
C PRO A 90 -17.45 -8.06 12.58
N LYS A 91 -18.29 -7.46 11.73
CA LYS A 91 -17.97 -7.23 10.30
C LYS A 91 -16.81 -6.24 10.11
N ALA A 92 -16.71 -5.23 10.95
CA ALA A 92 -15.62 -4.25 10.90
C ALA A 92 -14.29 -4.89 11.32
N VAL A 93 -14.32 -5.73 12.36
CA VAL A 93 -13.14 -6.49 12.82
C VAL A 93 -12.68 -7.48 11.75
N LYS A 94 -13.59 -8.27 11.17
CA LYS A 94 -13.26 -9.24 10.10
C LYS A 94 -12.52 -8.61 8.92
N LYS A 95 -12.88 -7.38 8.53
CA LYS A 95 -12.19 -6.68 7.45
C LYS A 95 -10.69 -6.48 7.71
N ILE A 96 -10.26 -6.41 8.98
CA ILE A 96 -8.84 -6.33 9.35
C ILE A 96 -8.27 -7.73 9.57
N THR A 97 -8.93 -8.57 10.38
CA THR A 97 -8.37 -9.87 10.77
C THR A 97 -8.25 -10.84 9.59
N ASP A 98 -9.18 -10.81 8.64
CA ASP A 98 -9.16 -11.71 7.48
C ASP A 98 -8.03 -11.33 6.49
N ASP A 99 -7.58 -10.07 6.51
CA ASP A 99 -6.54 -9.53 5.64
C ASP A 99 -5.27 -9.16 6.44
N GLN A 100 -5.07 -9.69 7.65
CA GLN A 100 -4.00 -9.25 8.56
C GLN A 100 -2.60 -9.36 7.92
N ASP A 101 -2.24 -10.51 7.37
CA ASP A 101 -0.91 -10.74 6.80
C ASP A 101 -0.60 -9.76 5.67
N VAL A 102 -1.52 -9.63 4.71
CA VAL A 102 -1.38 -8.69 3.58
C VAL A 102 -1.54 -7.22 3.99
N LEU A 103 -2.06 -6.90 5.17
CA LEU A 103 -2.08 -5.54 5.68
C LEU A 103 -0.76 -5.17 6.35
N LEU A 104 -0.08 -6.14 6.95
CA LEU A 104 1.18 -5.97 7.68
C LEU A 104 2.43 -6.27 6.84
N GLU A 105 2.27 -6.76 5.61
CA GLU A 105 3.38 -7.08 4.69
C GLU A 105 4.43 -5.96 4.57
N PHE A 106 4.05 -4.68 4.70
CA PHE A 106 5.01 -3.57 4.64
C PHE A 106 6.10 -3.63 5.73
N PHE A 107 5.87 -4.32 6.85
CA PHE A 107 6.87 -4.47 7.92
C PHE A 107 8.08 -5.33 7.53
N ASP A 108 7.98 -6.12 6.45
CA ASP A 108 9.06 -6.94 5.91
C ASP A 108 10.05 -6.13 5.03
N TYR A 109 9.86 -4.80 4.97
CA TYR A 109 10.65 -3.84 4.19
C TYR A 109 11.36 -2.83 5.13
N PRO A 110 12.32 -2.02 4.63
CA PRO A 110 12.98 -1.01 5.45
C PRO A 110 12.02 -0.05 6.15
N ALA A 111 12.31 0.31 7.40
CA ALA A 111 11.49 1.23 8.19
C ALA A 111 11.27 2.58 7.48
N GLU A 112 12.27 3.05 6.74
CA GLU A 112 12.20 4.28 5.96
C GLU A 112 11.11 4.22 4.88
N HIS A 113 10.82 3.02 4.35
CA HIS A 113 9.84 2.83 3.27
C HIS A 113 8.41 2.79 3.81
N TRP A 114 8.19 2.44 5.07
CA TRP A 114 6.85 2.21 5.65
C TRP A 114 5.91 3.40 5.49
N ILE A 115 6.42 4.63 5.64
CA ILE A 115 5.62 5.86 5.45
C ILE A 115 5.01 5.95 4.04
N HIS A 116 5.73 5.47 3.04
CA HIS A 116 5.29 5.47 1.65
C HIS A 116 4.35 4.30 1.36
N LEU A 117 4.57 3.14 1.99
CA LEU A 117 3.78 1.92 1.80
C LEU A 117 2.41 1.95 2.52
N ARG A 118 2.29 2.72 3.61
CA ARG A 118 1.03 2.84 4.38
C ARG A 118 0.12 3.99 3.93
N THR A 119 0.54 4.79 2.96
CA THR A 119 -0.24 5.94 2.47
C THR A 119 -0.43 5.87 0.95
N THR A 120 -1.40 6.61 0.44
CA THR A 120 -1.59 6.75 -1.02
C THR A 120 -0.92 8.01 -1.57
N ASN A 121 -0.18 8.76 -0.74
CA ASN A 121 0.43 10.03 -1.15
C ASN A 121 1.30 9.94 -2.42
N PRO A 122 2.13 8.88 -2.64
CA PRO A 122 2.90 8.75 -3.89
C PRO A 122 2.03 8.77 -5.16
N ILE A 123 0.80 8.25 -5.08
CA ILE A 123 -0.15 8.22 -6.20
C ILE A 123 -1.02 9.50 -6.18
N GLU A 124 -1.57 9.86 -5.03
CA GLU A 124 -2.51 10.98 -4.90
C GLU A 124 -1.87 12.33 -5.22
N SER A 125 -0.62 12.55 -4.80
CA SER A 125 0.10 13.79 -5.12
C SER A 125 0.37 13.92 -6.63
N THR A 126 0.72 12.81 -7.28
CA THR A 126 0.92 12.74 -8.74
C THR A 126 -0.37 13.05 -9.50
N PHE A 127 -1.49 12.50 -9.07
CA PHE A 127 -2.79 12.71 -9.73
C PHE A 127 -3.53 13.99 -9.30
N ALA A 128 -3.02 14.73 -8.32
CA ALA A 128 -3.66 15.96 -7.83
C ALA A 128 -3.84 16.99 -8.95
N THR A 129 -2.79 17.25 -9.74
CA THR A 129 -2.84 18.21 -10.85
C THR A 129 -3.77 17.76 -11.96
N VAL A 130 -3.81 16.45 -12.25
CA VAL A 130 -4.73 15.86 -13.22
C VAL A 130 -6.18 16.14 -12.82
N ARG A 131 -6.55 15.82 -11.57
CA ARG A 131 -7.92 16.03 -11.06
C ARG A 131 -8.31 17.50 -11.02
N LEU A 132 -7.38 18.38 -10.63
CA LEU A 132 -7.62 19.82 -10.65
C LEU A 132 -7.95 20.29 -12.06
N ARG A 133 -7.14 19.88 -13.05
CA ARG A 133 -7.34 20.32 -14.43
C ARG A 133 -8.62 19.75 -15.05
N THR A 134 -8.91 18.47 -14.84
CA THR A 134 -10.13 17.85 -15.38
C THR A 134 -11.40 18.45 -14.78
N LYS A 135 -11.37 18.86 -13.50
CA LYS A 135 -12.47 19.58 -12.85
C LYS A 135 -12.70 20.95 -13.50
N VAL A 136 -11.63 21.70 -13.76
CA VAL A 136 -11.71 23.05 -14.36
C VAL A 136 -12.16 22.99 -15.82
N THR A 137 -11.65 22.06 -16.62
CA THR A 137 -12.00 21.96 -18.04
C THR A 137 -13.36 21.30 -18.29
N LYS A 138 -14.05 20.82 -17.23
CA LYS A 138 -15.32 20.07 -17.31
C LYS A 138 -15.25 18.87 -18.26
N GLY A 139 -14.13 18.16 -18.22
CA GLY A 139 -13.82 17.05 -19.13
C GLY A 139 -12.88 17.44 -20.27
N ALA A 140 -12.54 16.47 -21.11
CA ALA A 140 -11.55 16.63 -22.19
C ALA A 140 -12.16 16.63 -23.59
N GLY A 141 -13.49 16.51 -23.72
CA GLY A 141 -14.21 16.44 -25.00
C GLY A 141 -14.07 15.10 -25.75
N SER A 142 -12.93 14.41 -25.62
CA SER A 142 -12.73 13.05 -26.17
C SER A 142 -11.81 12.20 -25.29
N ARG A 143 -11.85 10.87 -25.48
CA ARG A 143 -10.92 9.93 -24.81
C ARG A 143 -9.46 10.23 -25.14
N ALA A 144 -9.15 10.51 -26.41
CA ALA A 144 -7.79 10.80 -26.85
C ALA A 144 -7.24 12.08 -26.20
N ALA A 145 -8.05 13.15 -26.18
CA ALA A 145 -7.68 14.40 -25.51
C ALA A 145 -7.52 14.22 -23.99
N GLY A 146 -8.39 13.40 -23.37
CA GLY A 146 -8.26 13.04 -21.95
C GLY A 146 -6.95 12.34 -21.65
N LEU A 147 -6.60 11.31 -22.43
CA LEU A 147 -5.33 10.58 -22.29
C LEU A 147 -4.13 11.50 -22.49
N ALA A 148 -4.14 12.36 -23.51
CA ALA A 148 -3.07 13.32 -23.76
C ALA A 148 -2.89 14.31 -22.59
N THR A 149 -4.01 14.78 -22.02
CA THR A 149 -4.01 15.67 -20.85
C THR A 149 -3.40 14.98 -19.63
N VAL A 150 -3.86 13.75 -19.32
CA VAL A 150 -3.32 12.98 -18.20
C VAL A 150 -1.82 12.74 -18.38
N PHE A 151 -1.42 12.28 -19.58
CA PHE A 151 -0.02 12.01 -19.90
C PHE A 151 0.86 13.24 -19.69
N LYS A 152 0.49 14.39 -20.27
CA LYS A 152 1.30 15.62 -20.15
C LYS A 152 1.35 16.19 -18.74
N LEU A 153 0.26 16.07 -17.97
CA LEU A 153 0.26 16.53 -16.58
C LEU A 153 1.10 15.63 -15.68
N VAL A 154 1.09 14.31 -15.89
CA VAL A 154 1.96 13.38 -15.17
C VAL A 154 3.42 13.56 -15.59
N GLU A 155 3.70 13.77 -16.88
CA GLU A 155 5.03 14.09 -17.41
C GLU A 155 5.60 15.40 -16.83
N SER A 156 4.73 16.37 -16.53
CA SER A 156 5.13 17.60 -15.81
C SER A 156 5.32 17.37 -14.30
N ALA A 157 4.50 16.51 -13.68
CA ALA A 157 4.59 16.21 -12.26
C ALA A 157 5.89 15.45 -11.91
N GLN A 158 6.34 14.54 -12.77
CA GLN A 158 7.55 13.73 -12.53
C GLN A 158 8.82 14.55 -12.31
N ALA A 159 8.91 15.75 -12.90
CA ALA A 159 10.07 16.63 -12.73
C ALA A 159 10.27 17.09 -11.27
N ARG A 160 9.25 16.93 -10.42
CA ARG A 160 9.26 17.33 -9.00
C ARG A 160 9.11 16.13 -8.06
N TRP A 161 9.16 14.89 -8.57
CA TRP A 161 9.09 13.72 -7.72
C TRP A 161 10.32 13.62 -6.82
N ARG A 162 10.07 13.30 -5.56
CA ARG A 162 11.12 12.98 -4.60
C ARG A 162 11.32 11.48 -4.59
N ALA A 163 12.57 11.06 -4.41
CA ALA A 163 12.86 9.67 -4.13
C ALA A 163 12.16 9.23 -2.84
N VAL A 164 11.87 7.93 -2.74
CA VAL A 164 11.43 7.33 -1.47
C VAL A 164 12.51 7.53 -0.40
N ASN A 165 12.08 7.59 0.86
CA ASN A 165 13.03 7.65 1.96
C ASN A 165 13.89 6.38 1.92
N GLY A 166 15.19 6.46 2.21
CA GLY A 166 16.06 5.29 2.12
C GLY A 166 16.18 4.72 0.70
N ALA A 167 16.20 5.56 -0.35
CA ALA A 167 16.25 5.13 -1.75
C ALA A 167 17.42 4.18 -2.08
N HIS A 168 18.56 4.31 -1.38
CA HIS A 168 19.72 3.43 -1.52
C HIS A 168 19.46 1.98 -1.06
N LEU A 169 18.36 1.72 -0.32
CA LEU A 169 17.94 0.39 0.10
C LEU A 169 17.06 -0.32 -0.94
N VAL A 170 16.53 0.39 -1.94
CA VAL A 170 15.69 -0.21 -2.99
C VAL A 170 16.40 -1.33 -3.75
N PRO A 171 17.69 -1.21 -4.14
CA PRO A 171 18.43 -2.33 -4.73
C PRO A 171 18.52 -3.55 -3.82
N LEU A 172 18.66 -3.38 -2.50
CA LEU A 172 18.70 -4.49 -1.53
C LEU A 172 17.35 -5.20 -1.45
N VAL A 173 16.25 -4.44 -1.40
CA VAL A 173 14.89 -5.00 -1.47
C VAL A 173 14.71 -5.80 -2.76
N ARG A 174 15.17 -5.27 -3.90
CA ARG A 174 15.13 -5.99 -5.19
C ARG A 174 16.03 -7.23 -5.24
N ALA A 175 17.11 -7.25 -4.47
CA ALA A 175 18.00 -8.40 -4.33
C ALA A 175 17.47 -9.46 -3.33
N GLY A 176 16.34 -9.21 -2.66
CA GLY A 176 15.75 -10.13 -1.70
C GLY A 176 16.39 -10.10 -0.31
N ALA A 177 17.03 -8.98 0.05
CA ALA A 177 17.54 -8.79 1.40
C ALA A 177 16.40 -8.87 2.43
N ARG A 178 16.70 -9.42 3.61
CA ARG A 178 15.73 -9.56 4.71
C ARG A 178 15.81 -8.37 5.65
N PHE A 179 14.65 -7.91 6.09
CA PHE A 179 14.53 -6.86 7.09
C PHE A 179 13.74 -7.39 8.28
N GLU A 180 14.25 -7.16 9.48
CA GLU A 180 13.57 -7.51 10.72
C GLU A 180 13.37 -6.24 11.53
N ARG A 181 12.13 -5.99 11.96
CA ARG A 181 11.73 -4.73 12.62
C ARG A 181 12.21 -3.49 11.84
N GLY A 182 12.21 -3.59 10.51
CA GLY A 182 12.60 -2.53 9.58
C GLY A 182 14.11 -2.32 9.40
N GLN A 183 14.97 -3.17 9.99
CA GLN A 183 16.43 -3.10 9.87
C GLN A 183 16.99 -4.23 9.01
N LEU A 184 18.03 -3.94 8.23
CA LEU A 184 18.68 -4.92 7.36
C LEU A 184 19.40 -5.99 8.20
N ILE A 185 19.16 -7.26 7.86
CA ILE A 185 19.90 -8.38 8.45
C ILE A 185 21.06 -8.76 7.53
N GLU A 186 22.29 -8.38 7.91
CA GLU A 186 23.50 -8.64 7.10
C GLU A 186 23.97 -10.11 7.14
N ARG A 187 23.59 -10.86 8.19
CA ARG A 187 23.81 -12.31 8.32
C ARG A 187 22.66 -12.92 9.13
N PRO A 188 21.96 -13.96 8.64
CA PRO A 188 21.10 -14.75 9.52
C PRO A 188 22.01 -15.41 10.56
N GLU A 189 21.70 -15.26 11.86
CA GLU A 189 22.40 -15.98 12.91
C GLU A 189 22.43 -17.47 12.56
N ALA A 190 23.62 -18.07 12.58
CA ALA A 190 23.74 -19.51 12.44
C ALA A 190 22.97 -20.13 13.61
N VAL A 191 21.88 -20.84 13.30
CA VAL A 191 21.17 -21.65 14.29
C VAL A 191 22.21 -22.62 14.85
N ALA A 192 22.62 -22.41 16.10
CA ALA A 192 23.47 -23.33 16.82
C ALA A 192 22.71 -24.66 16.92
N ALA A 193 23.27 -25.69 16.30
CA ALA A 193 22.76 -27.06 16.31
C ALA A 193 22.95 -27.71 17.70
#